data_AF-A0A0M0GFB4-F1
#
_entry.id   AF-A0A0M0GFB4-F1
#
_cell.length_a   1.000
_cell.length_b   1.000
_cell.length_c   1.000
_cell.angle_alpha   90.00
_cell.angle_beta   90.00
_cell.angle_gamma   90.00
#
_symmetry.space_group_name_H-M   'P 1'
#
loop_
_entity.id
_entity.type
_entity.pdbx_description
1 polymer ?
#
loop_
_entity_poly.entity_id
_entity_poly.type
_entity_poly.pdbx_seq_one_letter_code
_entity_poly.pdbx_strand_id
1 'polypeptide(L)'
;MKTVTVNNLQFKKHLSVIEQISLKDFLYTWVGSSTKGLDDFFHLEYTEDVFAKMEKTTNDTDLLISDYDHFRYITVTENNQIVIGVLDMNLELKHRIISPDEIK
;
A
#
# COMPACT_ATOMS: atom_id res chain seq x y z
N MET A 1 -9.49 -11.53 -1.42
CA MET A 1 -9.21 -10.27 -2.11
C MET A 1 -10.46 -9.71 -2.78
N LYS A 2 -10.90 -8.49 -2.42
CA LYS A 2 -12.03 -7.78 -3.05
C LYS A 2 -11.51 -6.51 -3.73
N THR A 3 -11.62 -6.44 -5.05
CA THR A 3 -11.30 -5.22 -5.81
C THR A 3 -12.42 -4.22 -5.62
N VAL A 4 -12.08 -3.00 -5.22
CA VAL A 4 -13.06 -1.94 -4.91
C VAL A 4 -12.72 -0.69 -5.68
N THR A 5 -13.77 -0.07 -6.22
CA THR A 5 -13.65 1.22 -6.90
C THR A 5 -13.54 2.33 -5.85
N VAL A 6 -12.57 3.24 -6.05
CA VAL A 6 -12.24 4.40 -5.19
C VAL A 6 -13.45 5.16 -4.67
N ASN A 7 -14.52 5.28 -5.47
CA ASN A 7 -15.69 6.09 -5.14
C ASN A 7 -16.48 5.66 -3.89
N ASN A 8 -16.28 4.45 -3.37
CA ASN A 8 -16.95 3.99 -2.14
C ASN A 8 -16.05 4.01 -0.90
N LEU A 9 -14.79 4.44 -1.01
CA LEU A 9 -13.85 4.46 0.10
C LEU A 9 -13.52 5.89 0.50
N GLN A 10 -13.79 6.21 1.77
CA GLN A 10 -13.39 7.46 2.37
C GLN A 10 -11.96 7.31 2.88
N PHE A 11 -11.00 7.91 2.18
CA PHE A 11 -9.60 7.90 2.58
C PHE A 11 -9.32 8.96 3.64
N LYS A 12 -8.41 8.64 4.58
CA LYS A 12 -7.96 9.65 5.52
C LYS A 12 -7.16 10.74 4.81
N LYS A 13 -7.41 11.99 5.18
CA LYS A 13 -6.62 13.13 4.69
C LYS A 13 -5.27 13.26 5.38
N HIS A 14 -5.10 12.63 6.54
CA HIS A 14 -3.88 12.64 7.33
C HIS A 14 -3.68 11.27 7.98
N LEU A 15 -2.44 10.77 7.99
CA LEU A 15 -2.04 9.58 8.75
C LEU A 15 -1.18 10.00 9.93
N SER A 16 -1.58 9.55 11.12
CA SER A 16 -0.75 9.66 12.32
C SER A 16 0.56 8.90 12.14
N VAL A 17 1.62 9.29 12.85
CA VAL A 17 2.91 8.58 12.84
C VAL A 17 2.75 7.08 13.14
N ILE A 18 1.83 6.71 14.04
CA ILE A 18 1.52 5.31 14.34
C ILE A 18 0.92 4.60 13.12
N GLU A 19 -0.02 5.23 12.42
CA GLU A 19 -0.64 4.66 11.21
C GLU A 19 0.41 4.49 10.11
N GLN A 20 1.28 5.50 9.93
CA GLN A 20 2.40 5.45 9.02
C GLN A 20 3.34 4.26 9.30
N ILE A 21 3.69 4.03 10.57
CA ILE A 21 4.50 2.88 11.00
C ILE A 21 3.75 1.56 10.76
N SER A 22 2.47 1.49 11.13
CA SER A 22 1.64 0.30 10.93
C SER A 22 1.48 -0.06 9.45
N LEU A 23 1.37 0.92 8.55
CA LEU A 23 1.30 0.64 7.11
C LEU A 23 2.60 0.06 6.56
N LYS A 24 3.75 0.56 7.04
CA LYS A 24 5.05 -0.01 6.69
C LYS A 24 5.14 -1.46 7.17
N ASP A 25 4.89 -1.68 8.47
CA ASP A 25 4.91 -3.01 9.10
C ASP A 25 3.96 -4.01 8.42
N PHE A 26 2.76 -3.55 8.07
CA PHE A 26 1.79 -4.33 7.32
C PHE A 26 2.30 -4.75 5.95
N LEU A 27 2.87 -3.81 5.17
CA LEU A 27 3.40 -4.11 3.84
C LEU A 27 4.53 -5.16 3.90
N TYR A 28 5.38 -5.07 4.93
CA TYR A 28 6.43 -6.06 5.19
C TYR A 28 5.87 -7.45 5.46
N THR A 29 4.89 -7.53 6.37
CA THR A 29 4.25 -8.80 6.72
C THR A 29 3.51 -9.39 5.52
N TRP A 30 2.84 -8.54 4.74
CA TRP A 30 2.02 -8.93 3.61
C TRP A 30 2.84 -9.48 2.44
N VAL A 31 4.04 -8.96 2.15
CA VAL A 31 4.89 -9.44 1.05
C VAL A 31 5.67 -10.72 1.37
N GLY A 32 5.59 -11.23 2.62
CA GLY A 32 6.07 -12.56 2.99
C GLY A 32 7.59 -12.79 2.93
N SER A 33 8.40 -11.77 2.66
CA SER A 33 9.85 -11.93 2.44
C SER A 33 10.68 -11.77 3.70
N SER A 34 11.14 -12.92 4.19
CA SER A 34 12.33 -13.09 5.00
C SER A 34 13.59 -12.68 4.21
N THR A 35 13.99 -11.41 4.15
CA THR A 35 15.30 -11.02 3.57
C THR A 35 15.80 -9.66 4.06
N LYS A 36 17.00 -9.71 4.66
CA LYS A 36 18.01 -8.64 4.88
C LYS A 36 17.76 -7.30 4.18
N GLY A 37 17.69 -6.22 4.98
CA GLY A 37 17.89 -4.84 4.51
C GLY A 37 16.72 -3.93 4.87
N LEU A 38 16.61 -3.61 6.16
CA LEU A 38 15.50 -2.91 6.83
C LEU A 38 15.15 -1.50 6.30
N ASP A 39 15.94 -0.93 5.38
CA ASP A 39 15.84 0.48 4.95
C ASP A 39 15.79 0.67 3.42
N ASP A 40 16.18 -0.33 2.64
CA ASP A 40 16.55 -0.15 1.21
C ASP A 40 15.44 -0.57 0.23
N PHE A 41 14.54 -1.48 0.63
CA PHE A 41 13.56 -2.10 -0.29
C PHE A 41 12.31 -1.25 -0.54
N PHE A 42 11.96 -0.37 0.39
CA PHE A 42 10.74 0.42 0.34
C PHE A 42 11.07 1.88 0.63
N HIS A 43 11.63 2.57 -0.37
CA HIS A 43 11.64 4.03 -0.38
C HIS A 43 10.18 4.52 -0.51
N LEU A 44 9.49 4.53 0.64
CA LEU A 44 8.13 5.03 0.79
C LEU A 44 8.20 6.44 1.35
N GLU A 45 7.66 7.38 0.59
CA GLU A 45 7.45 8.75 1.02
C GLU A 45 6.00 8.94 1.44
N TYR A 46 5.85 9.67 2.54
CA TYR A 46 4.54 10.09 3.00
C TYR A 46 4.09 11.32 2.22
N THR A 47 2.94 11.23 1.56
CA THR A 47 2.35 12.33 0.79
C THR A 47 0.88 12.53 1.16
N GLU A 48 0.40 13.78 1.06
CA GLU A 48 -0.93 14.22 1.48
C GLU A 48 -1.68 14.98 0.37
N ASP A 49 -1.51 14.56 -0.89
CA ASP A 49 -2.03 15.30 -2.05
C ASP A 49 -3.57 15.30 -2.14
N VAL A 50 -4.17 14.16 -2.47
CA VAL A 50 -5.65 13.95 -2.46
C VAL A 50 -6.11 13.30 -1.16
N PHE A 51 -5.27 12.40 -0.63
CA PHE A 51 -5.42 11.68 0.62
C PHE A 51 -4.03 11.31 1.13
N ALA A 52 -3.95 10.98 2.41
CA ALA A 52 -2.69 10.63 3.03
C ALA A 52 -2.29 9.19 2.69
N LYS A 53 -1.09 9.03 2.13
CA LYS A 53 -0.60 7.75 1.61
C LYS A 53 0.90 7.63 1.75
N MET A 54 1.36 6.39 1.80
CA MET A 54 2.76 6.01 1.67
C MET A 54 2.99 5.55 0.24
N GLU A 55 3.60 6.39 -0.58
CA GLU A 55 3.86 6.11 -1.98
C GLU A 55 5.31 5.74 -2.24
N LYS A 56 5.52 4.84 -3.20
CA LYS A 56 6.86 4.45 -3.61
C LYS A 56 7.49 5.55 -4.46
N THR A 57 8.67 6.05 -4.06
CA THR A 57 9.38 7.10 -4.79
C THR A 57 10.40 6.59 -5.80
N THR A 58 10.90 5.37 -5.62
CA THR A 58 11.90 4.79 -6.54
C THR A 58 11.32 3.78 -7.51
N ASN A 59 11.78 3.82 -8.76
CA ASN A 59 11.46 2.83 -9.79
C ASN A 59 12.30 1.53 -9.68
N ASP A 60 13.19 1.44 -8.69
CA ASP A 60 14.33 0.52 -8.73
C ASP A 60 14.01 -0.95 -8.45
N THR A 61 12.84 -1.22 -7.88
CA THR A 61 12.33 -2.60 -7.76
C THR A 61 10.83 -2.50 -7.63
N ASP A 62 10.08 -2.62 -8.73
CA ASP A 62 8.64 -2.72 -8.62
C ASP A 62 8.31 -3.87 -7.68
N LEU A 63 7.74 -3.55 -6.52
CA LEU A 63 7.28 -4.58 -5.61
C LEU A 63 6.13 -5.29 -6.32
N LEU A 64 6.44 -6.45 -6.87
CA LEU A 64 5.47 -7.33 -7.49
C LEU A 64 4.60 -7.89 -6.37
N ILE A 65 3.41 -7.31 -6.24
CA ILE A 65 2.31 -7.79 -5.40
C ILE A 65 1.81 -9.13 -5.95
N SER A 66 1.91 -9.29 -7.26
CA SER A 66 1.65 -10.51 -8.00
C SER A 66 2.43 -10.47 -9.32
N ASP A 67 2.49 -11.56 -10.07
CA ASP A 67 3.18 -11.64 -11.38
C ASP A 67 2.76 -10.54 -12.38
N TYR A 68 1.61 -9.88 -12.15
CA TYR A 68 1.00 -8.89 -13.05
C TYR A 68 0.67 -7.54 -12.38
N ASP A 69 0.92 -7.37 -11.08
CA ASP A 69 0.54 -6.17 -10.33
C ASP A 69 1.74 -5.55 -9.61
N HIS A 70 1.99 -4.27 -9.88
CA HIS A 70 3.04 -3.47 -9.26
C HIS A 70 2.49 -2.62 -8.13
N PHE A 71 3.14 -2.62 -6.96
CA PHE A 71 2.78 -1.73 -5.86
C PHE A 71 3.01 -0.27 -6.23
N ARG A 72 2.03 0.59 -5.92
CA ARG A 72 2.15 2.05 -6.08
C ARG A 72 2.15 2.79 -4.74
N TYR A 73 1.19 2.48 -3.88
CA TYR A 73 1.09 3.07 -2.55
C TYR A 73 0.25 2.22 -1.60
N ILE A 74 0.33 2.55 -0.32
CA ILE A 74 -0.55 2.05 0.73
C ILE A 74 -1.13 3.20 1.53
N THR A 75 -2.38 3.07 1.96
CA THR A 75 -3.11 4.08 2.72
C THR A 75 -4.10 3.41 3.67
N VAL A 76 -4.71 4.20 4.55
CA VAL A 76 -5.82 3.79 5.40
C VAL A 76 -7.05 4.64 5.12
N THR A 77 -8.21 4.00 5.20
CA THR A 77 -9.51 4.66 5.14
C THR A 77 -9.93 5.19 6.50
N GLU A 78 -10.92 6.09 6.54
CA GLU A 78 -11.53 6.59 7.77
C GLU A 78 -12.10 5.45 8.64
N ASN A 79 -12.51 4.35 8.00
CA ASN A 79 -12.97 3.12 8.66
C ASN A 79 -11.83 2.21 9.13
N ASN A 80 -10.59 2.72 9.20
CA ASN A 80 -9.38 1.98 9.56
C ASN A 80 -9.11 0.74 8.68
N GLN A 81 -9.60 0.73 7.43
CA GLN A 81 -9.30 -0.34 6.48
C GLN A 81 -8.05 0.03 5.69
N ILE A 82 -7.11 -0.92 5.59
CA ILE A 82 -5.88 -0.77 4.83
C ILE A 82 -6.19 -0.98 3.35
N VAL A 83 -5.72 -0.05 2.52
CA VAL A 83 -5.93 -0.09 1.07
C VAL A 83 -4.58 0.02 0.39
N ILE A 84 -4.34 -0.88 -0.56
CA ILE A 84 -3.16 -0.86 -1.41
C ILE A 84 -3.58 -0.45 -2.82
N GLY A 85 -2.89 0.56 -3.36
CA GLY A 85 -2.95 0.93 -4.77
C GLY A 85 -1.92 0.11 -5.55
N VAL A 86 -2.39 -0.63 -6.54
CA VAL A 86 -1.57 -1.44 -7.44
C VAL A 86 -1.80 -1.04 -8.89
N LEU A 87 -0.74 -1.04 -9.68
CA LEU A 87 -0.78 -0.84 -11.12
C LEU A 87 -0.74 -2.20 -11.81
N ASP A 88 -1.75 -2.47 -12.63
CA ASP A 88 -1.75 -3.62 -13.53
C ASP A 88 -0.75 -3.42 -14.69
N MET A 89 -0.43 -4.47 -15.44
CA MET A 89 0.37 -4.37 -16.68
C MET A 89 -0.17 -3.34 -17.68
N ASN A 90 -1.47 -3.05 -17.65
CA ASN A 90 -2.10 -2.02 -18.47
C ASN A 90 -1.94 -0.58 -17.92
N LEU A 91 -1.13 -0.39 -16.88
CA LEU A 91 -0.97 0.87 -16.12
C LEU A 91 -2.27 1.37 -15.49
N GLU A 92 -3.24 0.49 -15.30
CA GLU A 92 -4.50 0.81 -14.63
C GLU A 92 -4.34 0.71 -13.12
N LEU A 93 -4.63 1.81 -12.41
CA LEU A 93 -4.57 1.87 -10.96
C LEU A 93 -5.78 1.16 -10.35
N LYS A 94 -5.54 0.00 -9.76
CA LYS A 94 -6.52 -0.81 -9.02
C LYS A 94 -6.32 -0.64 -7.52
N HIS A 95 -7.42 -0.62 -6.78
CA HIS A 95 -7.39 -0.53 -5.33
C HIS A 95 -7.85 -1.84 -4.72
N ARG A 96 -7.06 -2.34 -3.78
CA ARG A 96 -7.33 -3.57 -3.05
C ARG A 96 -7.42 -3.23 -1.57
N ILE A 97 -8.58 -3.48 -0.96
CA ILE A 97 -8.67 -3.51 0.51
C ILE A 97 -8.04 -4.81 0.95
N ILE A 98 -7.08 -4.71 1.87
CA ILE A 98 -6.56 -5.89 2.54
C ILE A 98 -7.17 -5.95 3.93
N SER A 99 -7.89 -7.03 4.18
CA SER A 99 -8.38 -7.34 5.51
C SER A 99 -7.25 -7.94 6.34
N PRO A 100 -7.17 -7.66 7.65
CA PRO A 100 -6.19 -8.30 8.54
C PRO A 100 -6.33 -9.83 8.57
N ASP A 101 -7.51 -10.37 8.27
CA ASP A 101 -7.78 -11.80 8.09
C ASP A 101 -7.09 -12.43 6.87
N GLU A 102 -6.63 -11.63 5.89
CA GLU A 102 -5.90 -12.13 4.72
C GLU A 102 -4.38 -12.19 4.94
N ILE A 103 -3.89 -11.76 6.11
CA ILE A 103 -2.51 -11.95 6.52
C ILE A 103 -2.36 -13.38 7.05
N LYS A 104 -1.54 -14.19 6.38
CA LYS A 104 -1.38 -15.62 6.67
C LYS A 104 -0.23 -15.90 7.63
#